data_AF-A0AAW2UW90-F1
#
_entry.id   AF-A0AAW2UW90-F1
#
_cell.length_a   1.000
_cell.length_b   1.000
_cell.length_c   1.000
_cell.angle_alpha   90.00
_cell.angle_beta   90.00
_cell.angle_gamma   90.00
#
_symmetry.space_group_name_H-M   'P 1'
#
loop_
_entity.id
_entity.type
_entity.pdbx_description
1 polymer ?
#
loop_
_entity_poly.entity_id
_entity_poly.type
_entity_poly.pdbx_seq_one_letter_code
_entity_poly.pdbx_strand_id
1 'polypeptide(L)'
;MGYAQLVIGPAGSGKSTYCSSLYQHCETVGRSINIVNLDPAAENFDYPVAMDIRELISLEDVMEELGLGPNGGLMYCMEHLEENLDDWLTEELDNYLDDDYLVFDCPGQIELFSHVPVLKNFVEHLRRKNFNVCAVYLLDSQFITDVTKFISGCMASLSAMVQLELPHVNILSKMDLVTNKRDIENYLDPEPRTLLAELNQRMAPQFEKLNKSLIELVDQYSMVSFLPLDLRKESSIQYILSQIDNSIQYGEDADVKVKDFDPEDD
;
A
#
# COMPACT_ATOMS: atom_id res chain seq x y z
N MET A 1 -0.05 -21.04 5.27
CA MET A 1 -0.75 -19.85 4.72
C MET A 1 0.30 -18.78 4.53
N GLY A 2 0.32 -18.08 3.40
CA GLY A 2 1.27 -16.98 3.15
C GLY A 2 0.66 -15.62 3.50
N TYR A 3 1.50 -14.60 3.65
CA TYR A 3 1.06 -13.24 3.94
C TYR A 3 1.59 -12.26 2.91
N ALA A 4 0.77 -11.32 2.48
CA ALA A 4 1.14 -10.35 1.46
C ALA A 4 0.60 -8.96 1.76
N GLN A 5 1.41 -7.94 1.48
CA GLN A 5 0.93 -6.58 1.37
C GLN A 5 1.24 -6.01 -0.02
N LEU A 6 0.26 -5.35 -0.62
CA LEU A 6 0.47 -4.57 -1.84
C LEU A 6 0.69 -3.11 -1.46
N VAL A 7 1.90 -2.60 -1.68
CA VAL A 7 2.26 -1.20 -1.42
C VAL A 7 1.84 -0.37 -2.63
N ILE A 8 0.73 0.35 -2.49
CA ILE A 8 0.11 1.11 -3.57
C ILE A 8 0.03 2.60 -3.23
N GLY A 9 -0.23 3.42 -4.24
CA GLY A 9 -0.42 4.85 -4.09
C GLY A 9 0.23 5.65 -5.21
N PRO A 10 -0.12 6.95 -5.34
CA PRO A 10 0.32 7.78 -6.45
C PRO A 10 1.85 7.84 -6.61
N ALA A 11 2.31 8.15 -7.82
CA ALA A 11 3.72 8.38 -8.10
C ALA A 11 4.29 9.45 -7.14
N GLY A 12 5.47 9.17 -6.59
CA GLY A 12 6.11 10.04 -5.61
C GLY A 12 5.58 9.94 -4.18
N SER A 13 4.60 9.08 -3.86
CA SER A 13 4.12 8.88 -2.48
C SER A 13 5.12 8.20 -1.54
N GLY A 14 6.24 7.67 -2.06
CA GLY A 14 7.31 7.06 -1.25
C GLY A 14 7.16 5.56 -1.00
N LYS A 15 6.54 4.82 -1.92
CA LYS A 15 6.35 3.35 -1.85
C LYS A 15 7.66 2.59 -1.66
N SER A 16 8.61 2.72 -2.60
CA SER A 16 9.92 2.06 -2.50
C SER A 16 10.72 2.48 -1.27
N THR A 17 10.61 3.75 -0.85
CA THR A 17 11.23 4.24 0.39
C THR A 17 10.63 3.59 1.64
N TYR A 18 9.31 3.39 1.65
CA TYR A 18 8.63 2.63 2.69
C TYR A 18 9.07 1.16 2.69
N CYS A 19 9.15 0.51 1.53
CA CYS A 19 9.65 -0.86 1.41
C CYS A 19 11.07 -1.00 1.98
N SER A 20 12.00 -0.12 1.61
CA SER A 20 13.37 -0.11 2.15
C SER A 20 13.38 0.04 3.68
N SER A 21 12.61 0.99 4.21
CA SER A 21 12.57 1.25 5.65
C SER A 21 11.93 0.09 6.41
N LEU A 22 10.89 -0.52 5.86
CA LEU A 22 10.21 -1.68 6.43
C LEU A 22 11.15 -2.88 6.49
N TYR A 23 11.90 -3.13 5.42
CA TYR A 23 12.91 -4.18 5.38
C TYR A 23 13.98 -3.99 6.46
N GLN A 24 14.55 -2.78 6.56
CA GLN A 24 15.55 -2.48 7.59
C GLN A 24 15.01 -2.65 9.02
N HIS A 25 13.75 -2.25 9.26
CA HIS A 25 13.11 -2.44 10.54
C HIS A 25 12.90 -3.93 10.86
N CYS A 26 12.37 -4.70 9.90
CA CYS A 26 12.15 -6.14 10.04
C CYS A 26 13.46 -6.90 10.29
N GLU A 27 14.52 -6.60 9.55
CA GLU A 27 15.87 -7.14 9.79
C GLU A 27 16.35 -6.85 11.22
N THR A 28 16.13 -5.63 11.71
CA THR A 28 16.55 -5.20 13.06
C THR A 28 15.82 -5.96 14.16
N VAL A 29 14.52 -6.23 13.98
CA VAL A 29 13.71 -6.98 14.96
C VAL A 29 13.78 -8.50 14.75
N GLY A 30 14.55 -8.98 13.77
CA GLY A 30 14.72 -10.41 13.46
C GLY A 30 13.49 -11.04 12.80
N ARG A 31 12.68 -10.26 12.08
CA ARG A 31 11.53 -10.72 11.30
C ARG A 31 11.91 -10.82 9.83
N SER A 32 11.72 -11.99 9.22
CA SER A 32 11.95 -12.18 7.79
C SER A 32 10.80 -11.64 6.96
N ILE A 33 11.12 -10.82 5.96
CA ILE A 33 10.19 -10.39 4.91
C ILE A 33 10.91 -10.46 3.55
N ASN A 34 10.16 -10.68 2.47
CA ASN A 34 10.68 -10.72 1.11
C ASN A 34 10.04 -9.59 0.29
N ILE A 35 10.85 -8.69 -0.28
CA ILE A 35 10.33 -7.60 -1.12
C ILE A 35 10.30 -8.06 -2.58
N VAL A 36 9.16 -7.86 -3.22
CA VAL A 36 8.92 -8.12 -4.64
C VAL A 36 8.78 -6.79 -5.37
N ASN A 37 9.54 -6.61 -6.44
CA ASN A 37 9.36 -5.47 -7.33
C ASN A 37 8.29 -5.78 -8.38
N LEU A 38 7.22 -4.99 -8.40
CA LEU A 38 6.22 -4.99 -9.48
C LEU A 38 6.28 -3.71 -10.33
N ASP A 39 7.22 -2.79 -10.09
CA ASP A 39 7.41 -1.61 -10.93
C ASP A 39 8.42 -1.88 -12.07
N PRO A 40 7.95 -2.03 -13.33
CA PRO A 40 8.83 -2.28 -14.48
C PRO A 40 9.69 -1.07 -14.85
N ALA A 41 9.44 0.09 -14.25
CA ALA A 41 10.20 1.33 -14.41
C ALA A 41 11.24 1.55 -13.29
N ALA A 42 11.35 0.64 -12.32
CA ALA A 42 12.29 0.81 -11.21
C ALA A 42 13.74 0.73 -11.68
N GLU A 43 14.57 1.69 -11.25
CA GLU A 43 15.99 1.77 -11.63
C GLU A 43 16.92 1.16 -10.57
N ASN A 44 16.71 1.51 -9.29
CA ASN A 44 17.59 1.16 -8.18
C ASN A 44 16.77 0.75 -6.94
N PHE A 45 17.32 -0.18 -6.14
CA PHE A 45 16.73 -0.63 -4.89
C PHE A 45 17.73 -0.51 -3.73
N ASP A 46 17.22 -0.08 -2.58
CA ASP A 46 17.96 -0.02 -1.31
C ASP A 46 17.64 -1.22 -0.41
N TYR A 47 17.26 -2.35 -1.01
CA TYR A 47 16.89 -3.61 -0.35
C TYR A 47 17.09 -4.78 -1.32
N PRO A 48 17.27 -6.01 -0.80
CA PRO A 48 17.26 -7.23 -1.62
C PRO A 48 15.89 -7.45 -2.23
N VAL A 49 15.86 -7.66 -3.55
CA VAL A 49 14.65 -8.00 -4.30
C VAL A 49 14.57 -9.50 -4.44
N ALA A 50 13.46 -10.06 -3.98
CA ALA A 50 13.19 -11.50 -3.94
C ALA A 50 12.60 -12.01 -5.27
N MET A 51 11.80 -11.18 -5.94
CA MET A 51 11.25 -11.40 -7.27
C MET A 51 11.17 -10.04 -7.99
N ASP A 52 11.49 -9.99 -9.28
CA ASP A 52 11.53 -8.74 -10.05
C ASP A 52 10.78 -8.88 -11.37
N ILE A 53 9.70 -8.10 -11.55
CA ILE A 53 8.93 -8.05 -12.79
C ILE A 53 9.80 -7.75 -14.02
N ARG A 54 10.94 -7.06 -13.86
CA ARG A 54 11.84 -6.71 -14.96
C ARG A 54 12.50 -7.94 -15.60
N GLU A 55 12.51 -9.09 -14.92
CA GLU A 55 12.95 -10.36 -15.49
C GLU A 55 11.92 -10.96 -16.46
N LEU A 56 10.64 -10.62 -16.28
CA LEU A 56 9.56 -10.94 -17.21
C LEU A 56 9.45 -9.89 -18.32
N ILE A 57 9.36 -8.61 -17.95
CA ILE A 57 9.16 -7.49 -18.87
C ILE A 57 9.63 -6.16 -18.25
N SER A 58 10.39 -5.37 -19.01
CA SER A 58 10.87 -4.06 -18.60
C SER A 58 10.18 -2.92 -19.37
N LEU A 59 10.02 -1.76 -18.73
CA LEU A 59 9.40 -0.60 -19.39
C LEU A 59 10.26 -0.08 -20.54
N GLU A 60 11.58 -0.10 -20.39
CA GLU A 60 12.53 0.38 -21.40
C GLU A 60 12.40 -0.41 -22.70
N ASP A 61 12.45 -1.76 -22.61
CA ASP A 61 12.33 -2.64 -23.79
C ASP A 61 10.99 -2.43 -24.51
N VAL A 62 9.89 -2.32 -23.75
CA VAL A 62 8.55 -2.10 -24.31
C VAL A 62 8.45 -0.76 -25.03
N MET A 63 9.03 0.30 -24.45
CA MET A 63 9.04 1.62 -25.08
C MET A 63 9.86 1.63 -26.38
N GLU A 64 11.00 0.94 -26.39
CA GLU A 64 11.86 0.84 -27.57
C GLU A 64 11.25 -0.01 -28.69
N GLU A 65 10.71 -1.17 -28.36
CA GLU A 65 10.19 -2.13 -29.36
C GLU A 65 8.83 -1.74 -29.91
N LEU A 66 7.91 -1.26 -29.06
CA LEU A 66 6.53 -0.94 -29.46
C LEU A 66 6.31 0.54 -29.76
N GLY A 67 7.30 1.40 -29.50
CA GLY A 67 7.19 2.84 -29.71
C GLY A 67 6.15 3.51 -28.81
N LEU A 68 5.86 2.92 -27.66
CA LEU A 68 4.91 3.43 -26.68
C LEU A 68 5.52 4.53 -25.81
N GLY A 69 4.70 5.47 -25.34
CA GLY A 69 5.11 6.41 -24.29
C GLY A 69 5.13 5.74 -22.91
N PRO A 70 5.72 6.37 -21.88
CA PRO A 70 5.94 5.76 -20.56
C PRO A 70 4.69 5.16 -19.91
N ASN A 71 3.57 5.90 -19.90
CA ASN A 71 2.33 5.38 -19.31
C ASN A 71 1.74 4.21 -20.13
N GLY A 72 1.80 4.29 -21.47
CA GLY A 72 1.31 3.23 -22.34
C GLY A 72 2.15 1.96 -22.26
N GLY A 73 3.48 2.12 -22.19
CA GLY A 73 4.40 1.01 -21.98
C GLY A 73 4.23 0.36 -20.62
N LEU A 74 3.99 1.14 -19.56
CA LEU A 74 3.75 0.61 -18.22
C LEU A 74 2.44 -0.17 -18.15
N MET A 75 1.37 0.34 -18.77
CA MET A 75 0.12 -0.41 -18.89
C MET A 75 0.33 -1.74 -19.62
N TYR A 76 1.08 -1.73 -20.72
CA TYR A 76 1.42 -2.94 -21.46
C TYR A 76 2.22 -3.94 -20.60
N CYS A 77 3.21 -3.48 -19.82
CA CYS A 77 3.96 -4.35 -18.89
C CYS A 77 3.03 -5.02 -17.87
N MET A 78 2.07 -4.27 -17.35
CA MET A 78 1.12 -4.77 -16.36
C MET A 78 0.10 -5.75 -16.98
N GLU A 79 -0.37 -5.49 -18.20
CA GLU A 79 -1.20 -6.44 -18.96
C GLU A 79 -0.41 -7.73 -19.28
N HIS A 80 0.87 -7.61 -19.63
CA HIS A 80 1.73 -8.76 -19.85
C HIS A 80 1.96 -9.59 -18.58
N LEU A 81 2.11 -8.93 -17.41
CA LEU A 81 2.13 -9.63 -16.12
C LEU A 81 0.82 -10.40 -15.90
N GLU A 82 -0.34 -9.79 -16.20
CA GLU A 82 -1.65 -10.42 -16.07
C GLU A 82 -1.77 -11.69 -16.92
N GLU A 83 -1.28 -11.66 -18.15
CA GLU A 83 -1.26 -12.82 -19.06
C GLU A 83 -0.36 -13.96 -18.55
N ASN A 84 0.65 -13.65 -17.74
CA ASN A 84 1.65 -14.61 -17.24
C ASN A 84 1.51 -14.93 -15.74
N LEU A 85 0.37 -14.63 -15.10
CA LEU A 85 0.18 -14.92 -13.67
C LEU A 85 0.23 -16.43 -13.36
N ASP A 86 -0.40 -17.25 -14.20
CA ASP A 86 -0.48 -18.70 -13.96
C ASP A 86 0.82 -19.44 -14.33
N ASP A 87 1.69 -18.83 -15.13
CA ASP A 87 2.99 -19.39 -15.53
C ASP A 87 4.12 -18.81 -14.68
N TRP A 88 4.47 -17.54 -14.89
CA TRP A 88 5.62 -16.89 -14.25
C TRP A 88 5.41 -16.63 -12.76
N LEU A 89 4.32 -15.94 -12.39
CA LEU A 89 4.10 -15.57 -10.98
C LEU A 89 3.89 -16.82 -10.11
N THR A 90 3.22 -17.84 -10.64
CA THR A 90 3.07 -19.12 -9.94
C THR A 90 4.41 -19.79 -9.67
N GLU A 91 5.30 -19.88 -10.65
CA GLU A 91 6.63 -20.48 -10.48
C GLU A 91 7.45 -19.72 -9.44
N GLU A 92 7.42 -18.38 -9.50
CA GLU A 92 8.11 -17.53 -8.54
C GLU A 92 7.54 -17.68 -7.11
N LEU A 93 6.21 -17.72 -6.97
CA LEU A 93 5.54 -17.90 -5.68
C LEU A 93 5.72 -19.30 -5.10
N ASP A 94 5.96 -20.33 -5.89
CA ASP A 94 6.20 -21.68 -5.37
C ASP A 94 7.51 -21.77 -4.54
N ASN A 95 8.39 -20.76 -4.65
CA ASN A 95 9.56 -20.60 -3.78
C ASN A 95 9.23 -20.04 -2.39
N TYR A 96 8.01 -19.52 -2.18
CA TYR A 96 7.58 -18.84 -0.96
C TYR A 96 6.26 -19.43 -0.47
N LEU A 97 6.28 -20.12 0.67
CA LEU A 97 5.11 -20.83 1.19
C LEU A 97 4.96 -20.53 2.70
N ASP A 98 4.07 -21.26 3.36
CA ASP A 98 3.71 -21.18 4.79
C ASP A 98 4.57 -20.24 5.68
N ASP A 99 3.92 -19.21 6.24
CA ASP A 99 4.48 -18.18 7.12
C ASP A 99 5.41 -17.14 6.47
N ASP A 100 5.69 -17.24 5.16
CA ASP A 100 6.39 -16.18 4.42
C ASP A 100 5.55 -14.89 4.32
N TYR A 101 6.23 -13.76 4.43
CA TYR A 101 5.65 -12.43 4.27
C TYR A 101 6.24 -11.70 3.07
N LEU A 102 5.42 -11.56 2.03
CA LEU A 102 5.74 -10.86 0.80
C LEU A 102 5.28 -9.39 0.85
N VAL A 103 6.16 -8.49 0.42
CA VAL A 103 5.88 -7.06 0.27
C VAL A 103 6.02 -6.70 -1.20
N PHE A 104 4.90 -6.42 -1.87
CA PHE A 104 4.89 -6.04 -3.28
C PHE A 104 5.01 -4.53 -3.42
N ASP A 105 6.12 -4.03 -3.97
CA ASP A 105 6.30 -2.63 -4.35
C ASP A 105 5.66 -2.39 -5.73
N CYS A 106 4.50 -1.73 -5.77
CA CYS A 106 3.73 -1.56 -6.99
C CYS A 106 4.09 -0.26 -7.75
N PRO A 107 3.84 -0.21 -9.07
CA PRO A 107 4.01 1.02 -9.84
C PRO A 107 3.13 2.16 -9.34
N GLY A 108 3.58 3.40 -9.56
CA GLY A 108 2.89 4.60 -9.07
C GLY A 108 1.73 5.14 -9.90
N GLN A 109 1.38 4.49 -11.01
CA GLN A 109 0.33 4.99 -11.91
C GLN A 109 -1.07 4.70 -11.33
N ILE A 110 -1.90 5.74 -11.23
CA ILE A 110 -3.21 5.67 -10.55
C ILE A 110 -4.22 4.81 -11.32
N GLU A 111 -4.04 4.67 -12.62
CA GLU A 111 -4.87 3.89 -13.52
C GLU A 111 -4.93 2.41 -13.11
N LEU A 112 -3.81 1.88 -12.59
CA LEU A 112 -3.66 0.47 -12.18
C LEU A 112 -4.57 0.06 -11.02
N PHE A 113 -4.91 1.00 -10.15
CA PHE A 113 -5.75 0.75 -8.98
C PHE A 113 -7.05 1.58 -9.00
N SER A 114 -7.37 2.25 -10.11
CA SER A 114 -8.64 2.98 -10.24
C SER A 114 -9.62 2.33 -11.22
N HIS A 115 -9.15 1.82 -12.36
CA HIS A 115 -10.07 1.29 -13.39
C HIS A 115 -9.54 0.15 -14.25
N VAL A 116 -8.24 -0.18 -14.18
CA VAL A 116 -7.69 -1.36 -14.86
C VAL A 116 -7.80 -2.58 -13.93
N PRO A 117 -8.21 -3.76 -14.42
CA PRO A 117 -8.40 -4.94 -13.57
C PRO A 117 -7.12 -5.71 -13.25
N VAL A 118 -5.96 -5.38 -13.85
CA VAL A 118 -4.69 -6.10 -13.67
C VAL A 118 -4.38 -6.39 -12.20
N LEU A 119 -4.34 -5.36 -11.34
CA LEU A 119 -4.01 -5.56 -9.93
C LEU A 119 -5.09 -6.35 -9.17
N LYS A 120 -6.36 -6.24 -9.57
CA LYS A 120 -7.44 -7.07 -9.01
C LYS A 120 -7.20 -8.54 -9.34
N ASN A 121 -6.89 -8.85 -10.60
CA ASN A 121 -6.65 -10.22 -11.05
C ASN A 121 -5.37 -10.80 -10.44
N PHE A 122 -4.34 -9.98 -10.25
CA PHE A 122 -3.14 -10.32 -9.48
C PHE A 122 -3.49 -10.68 -8.03
N VAL A 123 -4.31 -9.88 -7.35
CA VAL A 123 -4.77 -10.15 -5.98
C VAL A 123 -5.60 -11.44 -5.91
N GLU A 124 -6.51 -11.67 -6.87
CA GLU A 124 -7.27 -12.92 -6.96
C GLU A 124 -6.34 -14.13 -7.16
N HIS A 125 -5.28 -13.98 -7.95
CA HIS A 125 -4.25 -15.00 -8.11
C HIS A 125 -3.55 -15.31 -6.77
N LEU A 126 -3.08 -14.29 -6.03
CA LEU A 126 -2.48 -14.49 -4.70
C LEU A 126 -3.44 -15.20 -3.72
N ARG A 127 -4.72 -14.81 -3.71
CA ARG A 127 -5.74 -15.47 -2.87
C ARG A 127 -5.94 -16.93 -3.25
N ARG A 128 -5.94 -17.27 -4.55
CA ARG A 128 -5.98 -18.68 -5.03
C ARG A 128 -4.76 -19.48 -4.55
N LYS A 129 -3.62 -18.82 -4.37
CA LYS A 129 -2.37 -19.38 -3.80
C LYS A 129 -2.30 -19.36 -2.27
N ASN A 130 -3.43 -19.12 -1.58
CA ASN A 130 -3.56 -19.17 -0.12
C ASN A 130 -2.74 -18.10 0.63
N PHE A 131 -2.68 -16.88 0.06
CA PHE A 131 -2.16 -15.68 0.73
C PHE A 131 -3.26 -14.86 1.38
N ASN A 132 -3.02 -14.41 2.61
CA ASN A 132 -3.76 -13.31 3.24
C ASN A 132 -3.18 -11.99 2.77
N VAL A 133 -4.02 -11.19 2.10
CA VAL A 133 -3.58 -9.99 1.38
C VAL A 133 -4.27 -8.74 1.93
N CYS A 134 -3.50 -7.69 2.20
CA CYS A 134 -4.00 -6.33 2.39
C CYS A 134 -3.33 -5.34 1.43
N ALA A 135 -3.96 -4.19 1.21
CA ALA A 135 -3.33 -3.09 0.52
C ALA A 135 -2.79 -2.07 1.53
N VAL A 136 -1.60 -1.55 1.29
CA VAL A 136 -0.99 -0.47 2.05
C VAL A 136 -0.98 0.75 1.14
N TYR A 137 -1.93 1.67 1.36
CA TYR A 137 -2.16 2.82 0.49
C TYR A 137 -1.41 4.04 1.00
N LEU A 138 -0.34 4.45 0.30
CA LEU A 138 0.47 5.62 0.65
C LEU A 138 -0.05 6.86 -0.06
N LEU A 139 -0.34 7.89 0.73
CA LEU A 139 -0.59 9.25 0.27
C LEU A 139 0.49 10.18 0.85
N ASP A 140 1.06 11.06 0.04
CA ASP A 140 2.04 12.03 0.53
C ASP A 140 1.34 13.13 1.35
N SER A 141 1.80 13.32 2.59
CA SER A 141 1.26 14.31 3.53
C SER A 141 1.27 15.74 2.99
N GLN A 142 2.19 16.09 2.07
CA GLN A 142 2.22 17.40 1.44
C GLN A 142 1.02 17.68 0.51
N PHE A 143 0.30 16.64 0.07
CA PHE A 143 -0.95 16.84 -0.68
C PHE A 143 -2.11 17.25 0.22
N ILE A 144 -2.10 16.89 1.51
CA ILE A 144 -3.15 17.26 2.46
C ILE A 144 -2.83 18.63 3.06
N THR A 145 -3.13 19.66 2.27
CA THR A 145 -2.98 21.07 2.68
C THR A 145 -4.31 21.78 2.92
N ASP A 146 -5.41 21.15 2.56
CA ASP A 146 -6.76 21.64 2.83
C ASP A 146 -7.80 20.51 2.78
N VAL A 147 -9.01 20.82 3.25
CA VAL A 147 -10.16 19.90 3.30
C VAL A 147 -10.55 19.34 1.92
N THR A 148 -10.43 20.11 0.85
CA THR A 148 -10.81 19.65 -0.50
C THR A 148 -9.83 18.58 -0.99
N LYS A 149 -8.53 18.79 -0.74
CA LYS A 149 -7.48 17.82 -1.07
C LYS A 149 -7.54 16.60 -0.15
N PHE A 150 -7.84 16.78 1.14
CA PHE A 150 -8.09 15.68 2.06
C PHE A 150 -9.18 14.74 1.53
N ILE A 151 -10.36 15.30 1.23
CA ILE A 151 -11.49 14.52 0.72
C ILE A 151 -11.15 13.85 -0.61
N SER A 152 -10.41 14.54 -1.49
CA SER A 152 -9.95 13.97 -2.75
C SER A 152 -9.02 12.77 -2.53
N GLY A 153 -8.13 12.84 -1.54
CA GLY A 153 -7.31 11.71 -1.09
C GLY A 153 -8.14 10.54 -0.55
N CYS A 154 -9.14 10.82 0.30
CA CYS A 154 -10.07 9.81 0.79
C CYS A 154 -10.84 9.14 -0.36
N MET A 155 -11.33 9.91 -1.35
CA MET A 155 -12.05 9.37 -2.50
C MET A 155 -11.15 8.51 -3.38
N ALA A 156 -9.90 8.92 -3.62
CA ALA A 156 -8.93 8.13 -4.37
C ALA A 156 -8.62 6.80 -3.65
N SER A 157 -8.45 6.84 -2.34
CA SER A 157 -8.30 5.63 -1.52
C SER A 157 -9.53 4.73 -1.57
N LEU A 158 -10.75 5.28 -1.51
CA LEU A 158 -11.99 4.50 -1.60
C LEU A 158 -12.10 3.81 -2.96
N SER A 159 -11.80 4.55 -4.02
CA SER A 159 -11.83 4.01 -5.37
C SER A 159 -10.90 2.81 -5.50
N ALA A 160 -9.70 2.91 -4.91
CA ALA A 160 -8.74 1.80 -4.88
C ALA A 160 -9.25 0.61 -4.06
N MET A 161 -9.86 0.88 -2.90
CA MET A 161 -10.42 -0.15 -2.02
C MET A 161 -11.56 -0.92 -2.71
N VAL A 162 -12.45 -0.22 -3.41
CA VAL A 162 -13.55 -0.83 -4.17
C VAL A 162 -13.00 -1.63 -5.36
N GLN A 163 -11.98 -1.12 -6.05
CA GLN A 163 -11.40 -1.79 -7.22
C GLN A 163 -10.64 -3.07 -6.84
N LEU A 164 -9.86 -3.05 -5.75
CA LEU A 164 -9.02 -4.17 -5.32
C LEU A 164 -9.76 -5.18 -4.43
N GLU A 165 -10.87 -4.78 -3.80
CA GLU A 165 -11.63 -5.62 -2.88
C GLU A 165 -10.76 -6.20 -1.75
N LEU A 166 -9.84 -5.37 -1.25
CA LEU A 166 -8.90 -5.65 -0.17
C LEU A 166 -9.17 -4.80 1.06
N PRO A 167 -8.84 -5.28 2.27
CA PRO A 167 -8.68 -4.38 3.41
C PRO A 167 -7.49 -3.44 3.15
N HIS A 168 -7.66 -2.16 3.43
CA HIS A 168 -6.62 -1.15 3.23
C HIS A 168 -6.12 -0.61 4.57
N VAL A 169 -4.80 -0.49 4.69
CA VAL A 169 -4.13 0.36 5.67
C VAL A 169 -3.70 1.64 4.97
N ASN A 170 -4.41 2.72 5.24
CA ASN A 170 -4.13 4.03 4.64
C ASN A 170 -3.03 4.75 5.43
N ILE A 171 -1.96 5.16 4.75
CA ILE A 171 -0.79 5.78 5.34
C ILE A 171 -0.58 7.17 4.77
N LEU A 172 -0.29 8.12 5.65
CA LEU A 172 0.29 9.40 5.28
C LEU A 172 1.79 9.36 5.38
N SER A 173 2.45 9.36 4.23
CA SER A 173 3.90 9.33 4.12
C SER A 173 4.52 10.71 4.24
N LYS A 174 5.85 10.74 4.41
CA LYS A 174 6.66 11.97 4.48
C LYS A 174 6.26 12.92 5.61
N MET A 175 5.72 12.39 6.71
CA MET A 175 5.34 13.22 7.87
C MET A 175 6.54 13.95 8.48
N ASP A 176 7.76 13.52 8.15
CA ASP A 176 8.98 14.20 8.50
C ASP A 176 9.17 15.58 7.86
N LEU A 177 8.56 15.80 6.68
CA LEU A 177 8.60 17.04 5.92
C LEU A 177 7.51 18.03 6.35
N VAL A 178 6.57 17.61 7.19
CA VAL A 178 5.47 18.45 7.67
C VAL A 178 6.00 19.41 8.72
N THR A 179 6.05 20.69 8.36
CA THR A 179 6.57 21.76 9.24
C THR A 179 5.60 22.14 10.36
N ASN A 180 4.30 22.19 10.07
CA ASN A 180 3.26 22.52 11.03
C ASN A 180 2.29 21.34 11.21
N LYS A 181 2.50 20.56 12.27
CA LYS A 181 1.70 19.36 12.54
C LYS A 181 0.22 19.64 12.77
N ARG A 182 -0.12 20.84 13.26
CA ARG A 182 -1.51 21.25 13.50
C ARG A 182 -2.36 21.25 12.23
N ASP A 183 -1.73 21.49 11.08
CA ASP A 183 -2.44 21.54 9.80
C ASP A 183 -2.89 20.14 9.36
N ILE A 184 -2.24 19.07 9.85
CA ILE A 184 -2.58 17.69 9.53
C ILE A 184 -3.30 16.99 10.68
N GLU A 185 -3.07 17.40 11.93
CA GLU A 185 -3.76 16.85 13.12
C GLU A 185 -5.28 16.85 12.96
N ASN A 186 -5.85 17.93 12.42
CA ASN A 186 -7.29 18.04 12.14
C ASN A 186 -7.81 17.03 11.09
N TYR A 187 -6.92 16.46 10.27
CA TYR A 187 -7.22 15.47 9.23
C TYR A 187 -6.84 14.04 9.61
N LEU A 188 -6.12 13.84 10.73
CA LEU A 188 -5.85 12.50 11.29
C LEU A 188 -7.04 11.97 12.10
N ASP A 189 -7.75 12.87 12.79
CA ASP A 189 -9.00 12.56 13.50
C ASP A 189 -10.06 13.64 13.23
N PRO A 190 -10.52 13.76 11.97
CA PRO A 190 -11.46 14.80 11.58
C PRO A 190 -12.88 14.53 12.07
N GLU A 191 -13.47 15.54 12.69
CA GLU A 191 -14.90 15.53 12.99
C GLU A 191 -15.70 15.84 11.70
N PRO A 192 -16.65 14.99 11.26
CA PRO A 192 -17.40 15.17 10.02
C PRO A 192 -18.09 16.55 9.91
N ARG A 193 -18.59 17.06 11.04
CA ARG A 193 -19.24 18.39 11.10
C ARG A 193 -18.26 19.52 10.76
N THR A 194 -17.04 19.41 11.26
CA THR A 194 -15.97 20.39 11.03
C THR A 194 -15.52 20.35 9.57
N LEU A 195 -15.30 19.15 9.02
CA LEU A 195 -14.97 18.99 7.60
C LEU A 195 -16.05 19.56 6.68
N LEU A 196 -17.32 19.28 6.96
CA LEU A 196 -18.43 19.80 6.15
C LEU A 196 -18.50 21.32 6.20
N ALA A 197 -18.31 21.92 7.38
CA ALA A 197 -18.29 23.37 7.54
C ALA A 197 -17.15 24.02 6.75
N GLU A 198 -15.94 23.47 6.83
CA GLU A 198 -14.79 23.96 6.06
C GLU A 198 -14.99 23.80 4.55
N LEU A 199 -15.51 22.65 4.12
CA LEU A 199 -15.74 22.36 2.70
C LEU A 199 -16.79 23.31 2.10
N ASN A 200 -17.87 23.58 2.84
CA ASN A 200 -18.90 24.54 2.44
C ASN A 200 -18.39 25.99 2.40
N GLN A 201 -17.37 26.35 3.18
CA GLN A 201 -16.74 27.67 3.09
C GLN A 201 -15.86 27.81 1.86
N ARG A 202 -15.28 26.71 1.35
CA ARG A 202 -14.36 26.72 0.21
C ARG A 202 -15.04 26.49 -1.14
N MET A 203 -16.20 25.83 -1.16
CA MET A 203 -16.93 25.51 -2.38
C MET A 203 -18.17 26.38 -2.56
N ALA A 204 -18.64 26.51 -3.81
CA ALA A 204 -19.84 27.30 -4.10
C ALA A 204 -21.09 26.70 -3.40
N PRO A 205 -22.05 27.52 -2.95
CA PRO A 205 -23.22 27.06 -2.19
C PRO A 205 -24.07 25.99 -2.90
N GLN A 206 -24.06 25.96 -4.24
CA GLN A 206 -24.75 24.93 -5.01
C GLN A 206 -24.26 23.50 -4.74
N PHE A 207 -23.04 23.33 -4.21
CA PHE A 207 -22.44 22.03 -3.91
C PHE A 207 -22.73 21.54 -2.49
N GLU A 208 -23.48 22.27 -1.67
CA GLU A 208 -23.72 21.91 -0.26
C GLU A 208 -24.29 20.49 -0.08
N LYS A 209 -25.19 20.06 -0.97
CA LYS A 209 -25.72 18.69 -0.96
C LYS A 209 -24.66 17.64 -1.31
N LEU A 210 -23.82 17.93 -2.30
CA LEU A 210 -22.72 17.06 -2.71
C LEU A 210 -21.69 16.93 -1.58
N ASN A 211 -21.31 18.07 -1.00
CA ASN A 211 -20.39 18.15 0.13
C ASN A 211 -20.85 17.28 1.30
N LYS A 212 -22.14 17.37 1.65
CA LYS A 212 -22.72 16.53 2.70
C LYS A 212 -22.60 15.04 2.37
N SER A 213 -22.96 14.63 1.16
CA SER A 213 -22.85 13.22 0.74
C SER A 213 -21.42 12.70 0.71
N LEU A 214 -20.45 13.54 0.30
CA LEU A 214 -19.03 13.17 0.32
C LEU A 214 -18.53 12.95 1.75
N ILE A 215 -18.88 13.84 2.68
CA ILE A 215 -18.49 13.71 4.09
C ILE A 215 -19.13 12.48 4.74
N GLU A 216 -20.42 12.24 4.50
CA GLU A 216 -21.12 11.04 4.99
C GLU A 216 -20.46 9.75 4.47
N LEU A 217 -20.00 9.75 3.21
CA LEU A 217 -19.29 8.61 2.63
C LEU A 217 -17.92 8.38 3.30
N VAL A 218 -17.15 9.45 3.53
CA VAL A 218 -15.84 9.35 4.22
C VAL A 218 -16.00 8.81 5.64
N ASP A 219 -17.01 9.30 6.37
CA ASP A 219 -17.32 8.89 7.74
C ASP A 219 -17.74 7.41 7.85
N GLN A 220 -18.65 6.96 6.97
CA GLN A 220 -19.19 5.60 7.01
C GLN A 220 -18.15 4.51 6.79
N TYR A 221 -17.16 4.74 5.93
CA TYR A 221 -16.16 3.74 5.57
C TYR A 221 -14.93 3.74 6.48
N SER A 222 -14.93 4.51 7.59
CA SER A 222 -13.79 4.65 8.52
C SER A 222 -12.46 5.00 7.83
N MET A 223 -12.47 5.42 6.56
CA MET A 223 -11.29 5.85 5.80
C MET A 223 -10.72 7.19 6.26
N VAL A 224 -11.39 7.77 7.24
CA VAL A 224 -10.93 8.91 8.01
C VAL A 224 -9.54 8.64 8.64
N SER A 225 -9.22 7.38 8.97
CA SER A 225 -7.97 7.07 9.66
C SER A 225 -6.82 6.83 8.69
N PHE A 226 -6.13 7.91 8.31
CA PHE A 226 -4.78 7.78 7.78
C PHE A 226 -3.76 7.67 8.92
N LEU A 227 -2.91 6.65 8.86
CA LEU A 227 -1.83 6.47 9.83
C LEU A 227 -0.62 7.34 9.43
N PRO A 228 -0.13 8.23 10.30
CA PRO A 228 1.03 9.05 9.98
C PRO A 228 2.32 8.22 10.01
N LEU A 229 3.11 8.28 8.95
CA LEU A 229 4.43 7.66 8.83
C LEU A 229 5.55 8.71 8.86
N ASP A 230 6.30 8.75 9.96
CA ASP A 230 7.55 9.51 10.10
C ASP A 230 8.71 8.52 10.18
N LEU A 231 9.42 8.32 9.07
CA LEU A 231 10.52 7.33 8.95
C LEU A 231 11.72 7.63 9.85
N ARG A 232 11.82 8.83 10.44
CA ARG A 232 12.85 9.15 11.45
C ARG A 232 12.55 8.51 12.81
N LYS A 233 11.32 7.97 12.99
CA LYS A 233 10.84 7.39 14.23
C LYS A 233 10.54 5.91 14.02
N GLU A 234 11.37 5.07 14.61
CA GLU A 234 11.19 3.61 14.57
C GLU A 234 9.82 3.17 15.14
N SER A 235 9.32 3.85 16.17
CA SER A 235 7.99 3.59 16.72
C SER A 235 6.87 3.81 15.69
N SER A 236 7.08 4.68 14.68
CA SER A 236 6.10 4.96 13.64
C SER A 236 5.94 3.77 12.69
N ILE A 237 7.06 3.20 12.25
CA ILE A 237 7.04 2.04 11.35
C ILE A 237 6.57 0.78 12.09
N GLN A 238 6.98 0.62 13.35
CA GLN A 238 6.51 -0.47 14.20
C GLN A 238 4.99 -0.41 14.40
N TYR A 239 4.43 0.78 14.63
CA TYR A 239 2.98 0.95 14.76
C TYR A 239 2.26 0.61 13.46
N ILE A 240 2.74 1.08 12.32
CA ILE A 240 2.15 0.75 11.02
C ILE A 240 2.20 -0.76 10.76
N LEU A 241 3.36 -1.40 10.99
CA LEU A 241 3.52 -2.84 10.84
C LEU A 241 2.52 -3.59 11.73
N SER A 242 2.30 -3.16 12.98
CA SER A 242 1.28 -3.77 13.84
C SER A 242 -0.14 -3.65 13.30
N GLN A 243 -0.49 -2.52 12.66
CA GLN A 243 -1.82 -2.33 12.06
C GLN A 243 -1.98 -3.19 10.81
N ILE A 244 -0.91 -3.36 10.03
CA ILE A 244 -0.89 -4.27 8.89
C ILE A 244 -1.03 -5.71 9.36
N ASP A 245 -0.24 -6.14 10.35
CA ASP A 245 -0.31 -7.48 10.93
C ASP A 245 -1.72 -7.83 11.39
N ASN A 246 -2.39 -6.91 12.09
CA ASN A 246 -3.80 -7.08 12.46
C ASN A 246 -4.73 -7.21 11.24
N SER A 247 -4.45 -6.48 10.15
CA SER A 247 -5.25 -6.52 8.93
C SER A 247 -5.09 -7.82 8.13
N ILE A 248 -3.92 -8.46 8.16
CA ILE A 248 -3.63 -9.74 7.48
C ILE A 248 -3.64 -10.94 8.43
N GLN A 249 -3.94 -10.70 9.71
CA GLN A 249 -3.91 -11.69 10.79
C GLN A 249 -2.56 -12.39 10.94
N TYR A 250 -1.48 -11.64 10.69
CA TYR A 250 -0.13 -12.16 10.82
C TYR A 250 0.19 -12.51 12.27
N GLY A 251 0.64 -13.75 12.50
CA GLY A 251 1.06 -14.21 13.82
C GLY A 251 -0.07 -14.58 14.79
N GLU A 252 -1.34 -14.56 14.37
CA GLU A 252 -2.45 -15.09 15.19
C GLU A 252 -2.34 -16.62 15.40
N ASP A 253 -1.80 -17.33 14.40
CA ASP A 253 -1.55 -18.77 14.43
C ASP A 253 -0.14 -19.15 14.93
N ALA A 254 0.67 -18.17 15.35
CA ALA A 254 1.98 -18.46 15.92
C ALA A 254 1.78 -19.10 17.30
N ASP A 255 1.78 -20.43 17.33
CA ASP A 255 1.78 -21.21 18.57
C ASP A 255 2.77 -20.59 19.54
N VAL A 256 2.31 -20.29 20.76
CA VAL A 256 3.18 -19.89 21.86
C VAL A 256 4.18 -21.02 22.02
N LYS A 257 5.41 -20.84 21.52
CA LYS A 257 6.53 -21.75 21.79
C LYS A 257 6.81 -21.65 23.28
N VAL A 258 6.05 -22.42 24.07
CA VAL A 258 6.38 -22.70 25.45
C VAL A 258 7.75 -23.32 25.38
N LYS A 259 8.78 -22.56 25.77
CA LYS A 259 10.08 -23.16 26.04
C LYS A 259 9.80 -24.16 27.15
N ASP A 260 9.78 -25.44 26.79
CA ASP A 260 9.87 -26.51 27.77
C ASP A 260 11.10 -26.18 28.62
N PHE A 261 10.85 -25.80 29.87
CA PHE A 261 11.90 -25.73 30.87
C PHE A 261 12.33 -27.17 31.09
N ASP A 262 13.42 -27.57 30.42
CA ASP A 262 14.13 -28.78 30.82
C ASP A 262 14.47 -28.63 32.31
N PRO A 263 14.01 -29.53 33.19
CA PRO A 263 14.43 -29.51 34.57
C PRO A 263 15.95 -29.73 34.59
N GLU A 264 16.68 -28.83 35.26
CA GLU A 264 18.10 -29.02 35.52
C GLU A 264 18.28 -30.37 36.22
N ASP A 265 18.95 -31.31 35.55
CA ASP A 265 19.40 -32.57 36.15
C ASP A 265 20.46 -32.26 37.21
N ASP A 266 20.06 -32.29 38.48
CA ASP A 266 20.93 -32.33 39.68
C ASP A 266 21.42 -33.77 39.98
#